data_AF-A0A3C0TWR0-F1
#
_entry.id   AF-A0A3C0TWR0-F1
#
_cell.length_a   1.000
_cell.length_b   1.000
_cell.length_c   1.000
_cell.angle_alpha   90.00
_cell.angle_beta   90.00
_cell.angle_gamma   90.00
#
_symmetry.space_group_name_H-M   'P 1'
#
loop_
_entity.id
_entity.type
_entity.pdbx_description
1 polymer ?
#
loop_
_entity_poly.entity_id
_entity_poly.type
_entity_poly.pdbx_seq_one_letter_code
_entity_poly.pdbx_strand_id
1 'polypeptide(L)'
;IARMLHGEQSVELFRPLPANADITMKGRLSEIWDKGPGKAAVFGAECIASDKDGPLFKTHSTLFFIGGGGFGGERGPSTSQVNLPPDRAPDHVVEYQTRPDQGALYRLSGDRVALHIDPEFARKAGYPDAFMHGLCTYGFVGRAVLHTLCGGDPARFKSMTARFADQSLPAGV
;
A
#
# COMPACT_ATOMS: atom_id res chain seq x y z
N ILE A 1 -20.06 5.01 -6.94
CA ILE A 1 -18.86 5.04 -6.08
C ILE A 1 -17.67 4.66 -6.95
N ALA A 2 -16.67 5.53 -7.09
CA ALA A 2 -15.46 5.20 -7.85
C ALA A 2 -14.77 4.01 -7.18
N ARG A 3 -14.54 2.93 -7.94
CA ARG A 3 -13.94 1.68 -7.44
C ARG A 3 -12.44 1.70 -7.69
N MET A 4 -11.74 2.53 -6.92
CA MET A 4 -10.28 2.57 -6.90
C MET A 4 -9.76 1.61 -5.84
N LEU A 5 -8.86 0.71 -6.22
CA LEU A 5 -8.15 -0.17 -5.30
C LEU A 5 -6.66 0.16 -5.29
N HIS A 6 -6.06 0.19 -4.11
CA HIS A 6 -4.61 0.23 -3.94
C HIS A 6 -4.09 -1.21 -4.03
N GLY A 7 -3.44 -1.57 -5.13
CA GLY A 7 -3.06 -2.96 -5.42
C GLY A 7 -1.65 -3.32 -4.99
N GLU A 8 -0.68 -2.44 -5.21
CA GLU A 8 0.73 -2.69 -4.85
C GLU A 8 1.35 -1.42 -4.29
N GLN A 9 2.29 -1.57 -3.37
CA GLN A 9 3.07 -0.48 -2.78
C GLN A 9 4.54 -0.90 -2.67
N SER A 10 5.45 0.02 -2.99
CA SER A 10 6.84 -0.06 -2.58
C SER A 10 7.33 1.25 -1.96
N VAL A 11 8.33 1.11 -1.09
CA VAL A 11 9.16 2.21 -0.62
C VAL A 11 10.62 1.82 -0.71
N GLU A 12 11.46 2.74 -1.14
CA GLU A 12 12.92 2.67 -1.10
C GLU A 12 13.44 3.89 -0.33
N LEU A 13 14.22 3.65 0.71
CA LEU A 13 14.81 4.66 1.58
C LEU A 13 16.26 4.92 1.16
N PHE A 14 16.55 6.15 0.76
CA PHE A 14 17.91 6.59 0.43
C PHE A 14 18.66 7.02 1.69
N ARG A 15 17.94 7.58 2.67
CA ARG A 15 18.46 8.05 3.96
C ARG A 15 17.43 7.78 5.06
N PRO A 16 17.85 7.71 6.34
CA PRO A 16 16.93 7.65 7.46
C PRO A 16 15.95 8.84 7.44
N LEU A 17 14.68 8.59 7.73
CA LEU A 17 13.67 9.64 7.80
C LEU A 17 13.85 10.45 9.09
N PRO A 18 14.03 11.78 9.02
CA PRO A 18 14.10 12.61 10.22
C PRO A 18 12.73 12.67 10.90
N ALA A 19 12.72 12.88 12.22
CA ALA A 19 11.48 13.01 12.99
C ALA A 19 10.61 14.21 12.56
N ASN A 20 11.25 15.26 12.02
CA ASN A 20 10.59 16.43 11.44
C ASN A 20 11.39 16.87 10.20
N ALA A 21 10.70 17.13 9.10
CA ALA A 21 11.29 17.72 7.91
C ALA A 21 10.24 18.40 7.04
N ASP A 22 10.68 19.43 6.31
CA ASP A 22 9.98 19.95 5.15
C ASP A 22 10.45 19.20 3.91
N ILE A 23 9.52 18.55 3.22
CA ILE A 23 9.83 17.71 2.06
C ILE A 23 9.14 18.24 0.81
N THR A 24 9.83 18.14 -0.33
CA THR A 24 9.25 18.33 -1.66
C THR A 24 9.03 16.97 -2.30
N MET A 25 7.80 16.71 -2.74
CA MET A 25 7.42 15.47 -3.41
C MET A 25 7.22 15.72 -4.90
N LYS A 26 7.92 14.96 -5.75
CA LYS A 26 7.76 14.99 -7.21
C LYS A 26 7.15 13.68 -7.67
N GLY A 27 5.89 13.72 -8.07
CA GLY A 27 5.13 12.57 -8.56
C GLY A 27 5.05 12.50 -10.08
N ARG A 28 4.98 11.29 -10.62
CA ARG A 28 4.65 11.01 -12.03
C ARG A 28 3.83 9.74 -12.16
N LEU A 29 3.03 9.64 -13.21
CA LEU A 29 2.51 8.34 -13.63
C LEU A 29 3.63 7.56 -14.32
N SER A 30 3.92 6.36 -13.82
CA SER A 30 4.96 5.48 -14.35
C SER A 30 4.45 4.55 -15.43
N GLU A 31 3.19 4.15 -15.35
CA GLU A 31 2.56 3.18 -16.23
C GLU A 31 1.05 3.41 -16.29
N ILE A 32 0.45 3.02 -17.42
CA ILE A 32 -1.00 2.96 -17.61
C ILE A 32 -1.34 1.73 -18.45
N TRP A 33 -2.15 0.83 -17.89
CA TRP A 33 -2.48 -0.45 -18.53
C TRP A 33 -3.99 -0.64 -18.68
N ASP A 34 -4.39 -1.18 -19.83
CA ASP A 34 -5.76 -1.51 -20.16
C ASP A 34 -6.03 -3.01 -19.98
N LYS A 35 -6.79 -3.40 -18.95
CA LYS A 35 -7.15 -4.82 -18.78
C LYS A 35 -8.32 -5.26 -19.67
N GLY A 36 -8.88 -4.37 -20.49
CA GLY A 36 -9.94 -4.60 -21.47
C GLY A 36 -11.31 -4.07 -21.04
N PRO A 37 -12.31 -4.08 -21.94
CA PRO A 37 -13.66 -3.60 -21.66
C PRO A 37 -14.30 -4.25 -20.43
N GLY A 38 -14.89 -3.43 -19.55
CA GLY A 38 -15.51 -3.89 -18.30
C GLY A 38 -14.54 -4.34 -17.21
N LYS A 39 -13.23 -4.27 -17.45
CA LYS A 39 -12.16 -4.61 -16.49
C LYS A 39 -11.47 -3.34 -15.98
N ALA A 40 -10.36 -3.50 -15.27
CA ALA A 40 -9.65 -2.36 -14.68
C ALA A 40 -8.79 -1.59 -15.68
N ALA A 41 -8.70 -0.27 -15.50
CA ALA A 41 -7.50 0.47 -15.87
C ALA A 41 -6.52 0.40 -14.69
N VAL A 42 -5.23 0.22 -14.97
CA VAL A 42 -4.20 0.14 -13.94
C VAL A 42 -3.23 1.29 -14.13
N PHE A 43 -2.91 2.00 -13.06
CA PHE A 43 -2.00 3.14 -13.08
C PHE A 43 -0.89 2.89 -12.08
N GLY A 44 0.35 3.10 -12.50
CA GLY A 44 1.47 3.20 -11.57
C GLY A 44 1.77 4.66 -11.31
N ALA A 45 2.01 4.98 -10.05
CA ALA A 45 2.43 6.30 -9.62
C ALA A 45 3.76 6.17 -8.88
N GLU A 46 4.78 6.86 -9.38
CA GLU A 46 6.05 7.03 -8.69
C GLU A 46 6.11 8.39 -8.04
N CYS A 47 6.73 8.45 -6.87
CA CYS A 47 7.08 9.70 -6.21
C CYS A 47 8.50 9.64 -5.65
N ILE A 48 9.26 10.72 -5.84
CA ILE A 48 10.52 10.94 -5.13
C ILE A 48 10.29 12.10 -4.16
N ALA A 49 10.59 11.85 -2.89
CA ALA A 49 10.59 12.87 -1.84
C ALA A 49 12.02 13.28 -1.50
N SER A 50 12.26 14.59 -1.42
CA SER A 50 13.56 15.17 -1.08
C SER A 50 13.39 16.29 -0.06
N ASP A 51 14.39 16.48 0.79
CA ASP A 51 14.55 17.68 1.62
C ASP A 51 15.73 18.53 1.10
N LYS A 52 16.16 19.52 1.90
CA LYS A 52 17.30 20.40 1.58
C LYS A 52 18.64 19.65 1.39
N ASP A 53 18.78 18.46 1.95
CA ASP A 53 19.98 17.64 1.93
C ASP A 53 19.91 16.54 0.85
N GLY A 54 18.85 16.52 0.04
CA GLY A 54 18.67 15.64 -1.11
C GLY A 54 17.57 14.59 -0.96
N PRO A 55 17.54 13.55 -1.81
CA PRO A 55 16.51 12.51 -1.76
C PRO A 55 16.44 11.80 -0.40
N LEU A 56 15.21 11.58 0.07
CA LEU A 56 14.91 10.81 1.29
C LEU A 56 14.40 9.43 0.94
N PHE A 57 13.36 9.37 0.09
CA PHE A 57 12.75 8.11 -0.31
C PHE A 57 12.10 8.20 -1.69
N LYS A 58 11.92 7.03 -2.29
CA LYS A 58 11.09 6.83 -3.49
C LYS A 58 9.94 5.89 -3.12
N THR A 59 8.75 6.17 -3.64
CA THR A 59 7.61 5.26 -3.56
C THR A 59 7.12 4.89 -4.95
N HIS A 60 6.63 3.67 -5.10
CA HIS A 60 5.78 3.27 -6.22
C HIS A 60 4.45 2.74 -5.67
N SER A 61 3.34 3.09 -6.31
CA SER A 61 2.04 2.49 -6.02
C SER A 61 1.36 2.10 -7.31
N THR A 62 0.65 0.97 -7.29
CA THR A 62 -0.18 0.53 -8.39
C THR A 62 -1.64 0.62 -7.97
N LEU A 63 -2.43 1.37 -8.73
CA LEU A 63 -3.84 1.63 -8.48
C LEU A 63 -4.69 0.97 -9.57
N PHE A 64 -5.76 0.28 -9.17
CA PHE A 64 -6.72 -0.35 -10.07
C PHE A 64 -8.02 0.44 -10.06
N PHE A 65 -8.38 1.01 -11.20
CA PHE A 65 -9.69 1.60 -11.41
C PHE A 65 -10.62 0.56 -12.03
N ILE A 66 -11.42 -0.09 -11.20
CA ILE A 66 -12.32 -1.17 -11.64
C ILE A 66 -13.40 -0.60 -12.57
N GLY A 67 -13.50 -1.19 -13.76
CA GLY A 67 -14.41 -0.75 -14.83
C GLY A 67 -13.81 0.33 -15.74
N GLY A 68 -12.60 0.83 -15.45
CA GLY A 68 -11.92 1.85 -16.24
C GLY A 68 -11.21 1.36 -17.50
N GLY A 69 -11.18 0.05 -17.77
CA GLY A 69 -10.55 -0.51 -18.98
C GLY A 69 -11.40 -0.36 -20.24
N GLY A 70 -10.83 -0.73 -21.39
CA GLY A 70 -11.43 -0.62 -22.72
C GLY A 70 -11.11 0.70 -23.42
N PHE A 71 -10.04 1.39 -23.02
CA PHE A 71 -9.59 2.65 -23.61
C PHE A 71 -8.61 2.47 -24.78
N GLY A 72 -8.26 1.22 -25.13
CA GLY A 72 -7.40 0.91 -26.27
C GLY A 72 -5.91 0.95 -25.97
N GLY A 73 -5.54 0.87 -24.69
CA GLY A 73 -4.13 0.82 -24.25
C GLY A 73 -3.53 -0.58 -24.28
N GLU A 74 -2.24 -0.66 -23.94
CA GLU A 74 -1.56 -1.95 -23.77
C GLU A 74 -2.03 -2.66 -22.51
N ARG A 75 -2.05 -4.00 -22.55
CA ARG A 75 -2.49 -4.81 -21.40
C ARG A 75 -1.53 -4.76 -20.21
N GLY A 76 -0.28 -4.39 -20.43
CA GLY A 76 0.79 -4.41 -19.44
C GLY A 76 1.23 -5.83 -19.05
N PRO A 77 2.31 -5.94 -18.26
CA PRO A 77 2.87 -7.22 -17.86
C PRO A 77 1.97 -7.99 -16.88
N SER A 78 2.21 -9.30 -16.78
CA SER A 78 1.66 -10.15 -15.71
C SER A 78 2.62 -10.17 -14.52
N THR A 79 2.12 -9.85 -13.33
CA THR A 79 2.89 -9.89 -12.08
C THR A 79 2.58 -11.13 -11.22
N SER A 80 1.86 -12.11 -11.77
CA SER A 80 1.40 -13.31 -11.02
C SER A 80 2.54 -14.21 -10.50
N GLN A 81 3.74 -14.10 -11.05
CA GLN A 81 4.91 -14.90 -10.68
C GLN A 81 5.97 -14.07 -9.91
N VAL A 82 5.64 -12.83 -9.54
CA VAL A 82 6.56 -11.93 -8.85
C VAL A 82 6.38 -12.08 -7.34
N ASN A 83 7.48 -12.10 -6.59
CA ASN A 83 7.50 -12.19 -5.12
C ASN A 83 6.75 -13.41 -4.53
N LEU A 84 6.84 -14.56 -5.21
CA LEU A 84 6.28 -15.81 -4.67
C LEU A 84 7.06 -16.23 -3.41
N PRO A 85 6.36 -16.62 -2.32
CA PRO A 85 7.03 -17.16 -1.15
C PRO A 85 7.72 -18.50 -1.49
N PRO A 86 8.85 -18.83 -0.85
CA PRO A 86 9.52 -20.10 -1.08
C PRO A 86 8.67 -21.27 -0.57
N ASP A 87 8.82 -22.44 -1.19
CA ASP A 87 8.12 -23.68 -0.82
C ASP A 87 8.77 -24.35 0.40
N ARG A 88 8.71 -23.67 1.56
CA ARG A 88 9.20 -24.15 2.87
C ARG A 88 8.52 -23.37 3.99
N ALA A 89 8.71 -23.83 5.23
CA ALA A 89 8.26 -23.11 6.42
C ALA A 89 8.92 -21.72 6.54
N PRO A 90 8.21 -20.71 7.09
CA PRO A 90 8.77 -19.38 7.32
C PRO A 90 9.87 -19.42 8.39
N ASP A 91 10.92 -18.61 8.21
CA ASP A 91 11.99 -18.46 9.20
C ASP A 91 11.51 -17.70 10.45
N HIS A 92 10.57 -16.79 10.26
CA HIS A 92 10.02 -15.94 11.31
C HIS A 92 8.50 -15.80 11.13
N VAL A 93 7.78 -15.86 12.25
CA VAL A 93 6.36 -15.54 12.33
C VAL A 93 6.20 -14.48 13.41
N VAL A 94 5.58 -13.35 13.06
CA VAL A 94 5.33 -12.23 13.96
C VAL A 94 3.85 -11.91 13.94
N GLU A 95 3.24 -11.93 15.12
CA GLU A 95 1.83 -11.65 15.30
C GLU A 95 1.65 -10.28 15.97
N TYR A 96 0.71 -9.51 15.44
CA TYR A 96 0.28 -8.27 16.05
C TYR A 96 -1.24 -8.24 16.16
N GLN A 97 -1.72 -8.01 17.38
CA GLN A 97 -3.12 -7.72 17.60
C GLN A 97 -3.41 -6.29 17.16
N THR A 98 -4.32 -6.13 16.20
CA THR A 98 -4.83 -4.81 15.84
C THR A 98 -5.95 -4.39 16.79
N ARG A 99 -6.27 -3.10 16.82
CA ARG A 99 -7.39 -2.58 17.61
C ARG A 99 -8.68 -2.61 16.77
N PRO A 100 -9.87 -2.70 17.39
CA PRO A 100 -11.14 -2.54 16.67
C PRO A 100 -11.25 -1.17 15.96
N ASP A 101 -10.66 -0.12 16.55
CA ASP A 101 -10.65 1.26 16.03
C ASP A 101 -9.39 1.59 15.19
N GLN A 102 -8.62 0.58 14.77
CA GLN A 102 -7.32 0.79 14.10
C GLN A 102 -7.43 1.65 12.83
N GLY A 103 -8.47 1.44 12.02
CA GLY A 103 -8.74 2.24 10.82
C GLY A 103 -9.08 3.70 11.15
N ALA A 104 -9.80 3.95 12.26
CA ALA A 104 -10.14 5.28 12.73
C ALA A 104 -8.93 6.07 13.24
N LEU A 105 -7.94 5.38 13.83
CA LEU A 105 -6.66 6.00 14.20
C LEU A 105 -5.80 6.27 12.97
N TYR A 106 -5.59 5.28 12.10
CA TYR A 106 -4.66 5.38 10.97
C TYR A 106 -5.06 6.47 9.96
N ARG A 107 -6.35 6.67 9.71
CA ARG A 107 -6.84 7.74 8.81
C ARG A 107 -6.41 9.15 9.20
N LEU A 108 -6.06 9.38 10.47
CA LEU A 108 -5.57 10.67 10.93
C LEU A 108 -4.19 11.02 10.34
N SER A 109 -3.47 10.03 9.80
CA SER A 109 -2.22 10.20 9.05
C SER A 109 -2.40 10.65 7.60
N GLY A 110 -3.64 10.78 7.10
CA GLY A 110 -3.91 11.46 5.82
C GLY A 110 -5.02 10.83 4.97
N ASP A 111 -5.14 9.50 4.95
CA ASP A 111 -6.16 8.81 4.14
C ASP A 111 -7.52 8.80 4.85
N ARG A 112 -8.39 9.72 4.43
CA ARG A 112 -9.71 9.94 5.03
C ARG A 112 -10.86 9.22 4.32
N VAL A 113 -10.57 8.29 3.39
CA VAL A 113 -11.59 7.54 2.65
C VAL A 113 -12.56 6.85 3.61
N ALA A 114 -13.87 6.96 3.33
CA ALA A 114 -14.93 6.48 4.19
C ALA A 114 -14.99 4.95 4.33
N LEU A 115 -14.42 4.19 3.38
CA LEU A 115 -14.34 2.72 3.42
C LEU A 115 -13.73 2.16 4.72
N HIS A 116 -12.93 2.98 5.40
CA HIS A 116 -12.15 2.55 6.56
C HIS A 116 -12.75 2.98 7.91
N ILE A 117 -13.95 3.56 7.91
CA ILE A 117 -14.59 4.06 9.14
C ILE A 117 -16.12 4.03 9.11
N ASP A 118 -16.74 4.07 7.93
CA ASP A 118 -18.21 4.09 7.77
C ASP A 118 -18.71 2.74 7.23
N PRO A 119 -19.32 1.90 8.09
CA PRO A 119 -19.91 0.63 7.70
C PRO A 119 -20.98 0.73 6.60
N GLU A 120 -21.79 1.80 6.60
CA GLU A 120 -22.82 1.98 5.57
C GLU A 120 -22.18 2.28 4.22
N PHE A 121 -21.15 3.13 4.21
CA PHE A 121 -20.41 3.42 2.99
C PHE A 121 -19.72 2.16 2.45
N ALA A 122 -19.09 1.37 3.33
CA ALA A 122 -18.45 0.11 2.95
C ALA A 122 -19.46 -0.88 2.32
N ARG A 123 -20.63 -1.06 2.94
CA ARG A 123 -21.73 -1.88 2.39
C ARG A 123 -22.23 -1.38 1.04
N LYS A 124 -22.43 -0.07 0.89
CA LYS A 124 -22.80 0.55 -0.41
C LYS A 124 -21.71 0.34 -1.47
N ALA A 125 -20.45 0.23 -1.07
CA ALA A 125 -19.32 -0.05 -1.95
C ALA A 125 -19.16 -1.55 -2.27
N GLY A 126 -19.94 -2.43 -1.64
CA GLY A 126 -19.94 -3.88 -1.89
C GLY A 126 -19.10 -4.70 -0.90
N TYR A 127 -18.71 -4.12 0.23
CA TYR A 127 -17.96 -4.78 1.30
C TYR A 127 -18.87 -5.13 2.49
N PRO A 128 -18.60 -6.20 3.24
CA PRO A 128 -19.44 -6.58 4.38
C PRO A 128 -19.45 -5.52 5.49
N ASP A 129 -18.29 -4.92 5.76
CA ASP A 129 -18.11 -3.88 6.78
C ASP A 129 -16.92 -2.96 6.41
N ALA A 130 -16.71 -1.90 7.19
CA ALA A 130 -15.51 -1.09 7.14
C ALA A 130 -14.28 -1.93 7.50
N PHE A 131 -13.23 -1.80 6.71
CA PHE A 131 -11.99 -2.57 6.86
C PHE A 131 -10.77 -1.67 6.94
N MET A 132 -9.67 -2.19 7.46
CA MET A 132 -8.45 -1.43 7.70
C MET A 132 -7.79 -1.01 6.38
N HIS A 133 -7.12 0.14 6.37
CA HIS A 133 -6.32 0.58 5.24
C HIS A 133 -5.25 -0.46 4.92
N GLY A 134 -5.07 -0.80 3.64
CA GLY A 134 -3.98 -1.70 3.22
C GLY A 134 -2.61 -1.16 3.65
N LEU A 135 -2.39 0.16 3.55
CA LEU A 135 -1.15 0.79 4.01
C LEU A 135 -0.95 0.75 5.53
N CYS A 136 -2.02 0.56 6.32
CA CYS A 136 -1.89 0.28 7.75
C CYS A 136 -1.28 -1.11 7.96
N THR A 137 -1.85 -2.14 7.33
CA THR A 137 -1.31 -3.52 7.34
C THR A 137 0.13 -3.55 6.82
N TYR A 138 0.42 -2.83 5.74
CA TYR A 138 1.78 -2.64 5.22
C TYR A 138 2.74 -2.08 6.27
N GLY A 139 2.30 -1.10 7.06
CA GLY A 139 3.07 -0.55 8.18
C GLY A 139 3.32 -1.57 9.30
N PHE A 140 2.34 -2.42 9.63
CA PHE A 140 2.53 -3.52 10.59
C PHE A 140 3.59 -4.52 10.08
N VAL A 141 3.56 -4.90 8.80
CA VAL A 141 4.58 -5.75 8.18
C VAL A 141 5.95 -5.08 8.20
N GLY A 142 6.02 -3.79 7.85
CA GLY A 142 7.25 -3.01 7.91
C GLY A 142 7.86 -2.98 9.30
N ARG A 143 7.03 -2.83 10.34
CA ARG A 143 7.47 -2.90 11.74
C ARG A 143 8.00 -4.30 12.10
N ALA A 144 7.32 -5.38 11.69
CA ALA A 144 7.80 -6.74 11.91
C ALA A 144 9.18 -6.96 11.25
N VAL A 145 9.33 -6.56 9.99
CA VAL A 145 10.59 -6.65 9.24
C VAL A 145 11.69 -5.83 9.91
N LEU A 146 11.41 -4.59 10.29
CA LEU A 146 12.37 -3.71 10.97
C LEU A 146 12.91 -4.33 12.26
N HIS A 147 12.03 -4.82 13.13
CA HIS A 147 12.48 -5.41 14.40
C HIS A 147 13.18 -6.75 14.22
N THR A 148 12.68 -7.60 13.32
CA THR A 148 13.18 -8.98 13.17
C THR A 148 14.46 -9.04 12.35
N LEU A 149 14.54 -8.30 11.23
CA LEU A 149 15.63 -8.42 10.26
C LEU A 149 16.64 -7.27 10.35
N CYS A 150 16.22 -6.10 10.84
CA CYS A 150 17.08 -4.93 11.00
C CYS A 150 17.50 -4.67 12.46
N GLY A 151 17.08 -5.51 13.41
CA GLY A 151 17.38 -5.33 14.84
C GLY A 151 16.79 -4.05 15.44
N GLY A 152 15.71 -3.53 14.84
CA GLY A 152 15.09 -2.28 15.24
C GLY A 152 15.81 -1.01 14.76
N ASP A 153 16.90 -1.12 13.98
CA ASP A 153 17.63 0.03 13.43
C ASP A 153 17.04 0.48 12.07
N PRO A 154 16.40 1.67 11.99
CA PRO A 154 15.82 2.17 10.75
C PRO A 154 16.86 2.42 9.65
N ALA A 155 18.13 2.66 9.97
CA ALA A 155 19.18 2.91 8.97
C ALA A 155 19.50 1.66 8.13
N ARG A 156 19.16 0.47 8.66
CA ARG A 156 19.31 -0.83 7.99
C ARG A 156 18.11 -1.20 7.12
N PHE A 157 16.97 -0.54 7.26
CA PHE A 157 15.79 -0.77 6.43
C PHE A 157 15.97 -0.05 5.09
N LYS A 158 16.10 -0.79 3.98
CA LYS A 158 16.36 -0.19 2.66
C LYS A 158 15.14 -0.08 1.79
N SER A 159 14.38 -1.15 1.66
CA SER A 159 13.18 -1.14 0.84
C SER A 159 12.20 -2.22 1.28
N MET A 160 10.95 -2.02 0.91
CA MET A 160 9.89 -3.00 1.04
C MET A 160 8.94 -2.83 -0.12
N THR A 161 8.45 -3.96 -0.64
CA THR A 161 7.44 -4.01 -1.70
C THR A 161 6.41 -5.06 -1.30
N ALA A 162 5.14 -4.74 -1.46
CA ALA A 162 4.06 -5.66 -1.19
C ALA A 162 2.90 -5.48 -2.18
N ARG A 163 2.13 -6.55 -2.32
CA ARG A 163 0.86 -6.57 -3.04
C ARG A 163 -0.27 -6.83 -2.06
N PHE A 164 -1.34 -6.05 -2.16
CA PHE A 164 -2.54 -6.23 -1.38
C PHE A 164 -3.42 -7.29 -2.05
N ALA A 165 -3.63 -8.40 -1.34
CA ALA A 165 -4.38 -9.54 -1.87
C ALA A 165 -5.86 -9.52 -1.46
N ASP A 166 -6.16 -9.06 -0.25
CA ASP A 166 -7.52 -9.01 0.30
C ASP A 166 -7.66 -7.93 1.39
N GLN A 167 -8.88 -7.72 1.86
CA GLN A 167 -9.23 -6.85 2.97
C GLN A 167 -8.69 -7.40 4.30
N SER A 168 -8.29 -6.50 5.19
CA SER A 168 -7.95 -6.82 6.57
C SER A 168 -9.01 -6.23 7.49
N LEU A 169 -9.72 -7.08 8.23
CA LEU A 169 -10.67 -6.63 9.24
C LEU A 169 -9.91 -6.21 10.51
N PRO A 170 -10.32 -5.11 11.19
CA PRO A 170 -9.86 -4.82 12.54
C PRO A 170 -10.22 -5.97 13.48
N ALA A 171 -9.48 -6.10 14.58
CA ALA A 171 -9.78 -7.09 15.59
C ALA A 171 -11.17 -6.94 16.21
N GLY A 172 -11.84 -8.05 16.50
CA GLY A 172 -13.10 -8.06 17.24
C GLY A 172 -14.32 -7.60 16.43
N VAL A 173 -14.17 -7.53 15.10
CA VAL A 173 -15.26 -7.37 14.12
C VAL A 173 -15.55 -8.71 13.48
#